data_AF-A0A7H8PXK5-F1
#
_entry.id   AF-A0A7H8PXK5-F1
#
_cell.length_a   1.000
_cell.length_b   1.000
_cell.length_c   1.000
_cell.angle_alpha   90.00
_cell.angle_beta   90.00
_cell.angle_gamma   90.00
#
_symmetry.space_group_name_H-M   'P 1'
#
loop_
_entity.id
_entity.type
_entity.pdbx_description
1 polymer ?
#
loop_
_entity_poly.entity_id
_entity_poly.type
_entity_poly.pdbx_seq_one_letter_code
_entity_poly.pdbx_strand_id
1 'polypeptide(L)'
;MRIFVLTTGRSGSTTFAEACTHIEGMTSGHEIHAGMINGRLEYPDNHIESDNRLVWFLGTLDQMYDDENTFYVHLTRDHEKIARSYRDRWQGAICVARHFYHGILMCRKKPDMESALDACRLLVDTVHDNVTFFLSRRQNWVTVRMESLEEDFFKFMDAAGVQGDRDKILGALRTVKSGNKYARKKKGLLYKLRSLYSSRFLR
;
A
#
# COMPACT_ATOMS: atom_id res chain seq x y z
N MET A 1 5.86 -21.44 1.59
CA MET A 1 6.15 -20.10 2.17
C MET A 1 5.12 -19.09 1.68
N ARG A 2 4.79 -18.07 2.49
CA ARG A 2 4.00 -16.89 2.09
C ARG A 2 4.78 -15.61 2.35
N ILE A 3 4.64 -14.62 1.49
CA ILE A 3 5.28 -13.32 1.67
C ILE A 3 4.22 -12.23 1.70
N PHE A 4 4.15 -11.46 2.79
CA PHE A 4 3.20 -10.36 2.94
C PHE A 4 3.90 -9.01 2.87
N VAL A 5 3.50 -8.19 1.89
CA VAL A 5 4.02 -6.84 1.72
C VAL A 5 3.14 -5.85 2.47
N LEU A 6 3.57 -5.49 3.68
CA LEU A 6 2.91 -4.52 4.54
C LEU A 6 3.33 -3.11 4.15
N THR A 7 2.34 -2.24 3.93
CA THR A 7 2.61 -0.87 3.50
C THR A 7 1.48 0.08 3.88
N THR A 8 1.84 1.33 4.14
CA THR A 8 0.90 2.46 4.32
C THR A 8 0.07 2.74 3.06
N GLY A 9 0.48 2.18 1.91
CA GLY A 9 -0.07 2.48 0.60
C GLY A 9 0.54 3.75 0.01
N ARG A 10 0.50 3.87 -1.33
CA ARG A 10 1.21 4.92 -2.09
C ARG A 10 2.75 4.85 -2.02
N SER A 11 3.29 3.72 -1.55
CA SER A 11 4.72 3.42 -1.44
C SER A 11 5.27 2.55 -2.59
N GLY A 12 4.52 2.41 -3.70
CA GLY A 12 4.99 1.65 -4.87
C GLY A 12 4.55 0.17 -4.93
N SER A 13 3.59 -0.24 -4.10
CA SER A 13 3.10 -1.63 -4.01
C SER A 13 2.74 -2.29 -5.34
N THR A 14 2.12 -1.57 -6.27
CA THR A 14 1.80 -2.12 -7.61
C THR A 14 3.05 -2.45 -8.42
N THR A 15 4.09 -1.62 -8.34
CA THR A 15 5.37 -1.89 -9.02
C THR A 15 6.10 -3.05 -8.35
N PHE A 16 6.08 -3.09 -7.01
CA PHE A 16 6.66 -4.20 -6.24
C PHE A 16 6.00 -5.55 -6.60
N ALA A 17 4.67 -5.61 -6.58
CA ALA A 17 3.91 -6.82 -6.91
C ALA A 17 4.18 -7.31 -8.34
N GLU A 18 4.31 -6.38 -9.31
CA GLU A 18 4.68 -6.73 -10.68
C GLU A 18 6.06 -7.40 -10.73
N ALA A 19 7.07 -6.80 -10.09
CA ALA A 19 8.41 -7.37 -10.08
C ALA A 19 8.43 -8.77 -9.44
N CYS A 20 7.62 -8.99 -8.40
CA CYS A 20 7.44 -10.29 -7.77
C CYS A 20 6.83 -11.35 -8.71
N THR A 21 6.18 -10.99 -9.82
CA THR A 21 5.67 -11.98 -10.81
C THR A 21 6.80 -12.72 -11.54
N HIS A 22 8.03 -12.23 -11.43
CA HIS A 22 9.23 -12.83 -12.01
C HIS A 22 10.06 -13.65 -11.00
N ILE A 23 9.54 -13.84 -9.77
CA ILE A 23 10.12 -14.72 -8.77
C ILE A 23 9.70 -16.18 -9.08
N GLU A 24 10.68 -17.06 -9.13
CA GLU A 24 10.47 -18.47 -9.46
C GLU A 24 9.77 -19.22 -8.32
N GLY A 25 8.85 -20.10 -8.69
CA GLY A 25 8.13 -20.94 -7.73
C GLY A 25 7.11 -20.19 -6.86
N MET A 26 6.91 -18.88 -7.07
CA MET A 26 5.93 -18.08 -6.33
C MET A 26 4.92 -17.43 -7.27
N THR A 27 3.67 -17.35 -6.80
CA THR A 27 2.65 -16.48 -7.39
C THR A 27 2.74 -15.09 -6.73
N SER A 28 2.36 -14.04 -7.45
CA SER A 28 2.35 -12.66 -6.91
C SER A 28 1.03 -11.96 -7.22
N GLY A 29 0.50 -11.26 -6.21
CA GLY A 29 -0.78 -10.55 -6.24
C GLY A 29 -0.68 -9.11 -5.77
N HIS A 30 -1.58 -8.24 -6.28
CA HIS A 30 -1.81 -6.90 -5.73
C HIS A 30 -3.28 -6.79 -5.34
N GLU A 31 -3.57 -6.86 -4.03
CA GLU A 31 -4.91 -6.78 -3.45
C GLU A 31 -5.88 -7.86 -3.99
N ILE A 32 -5.43 -9.12 -4.08
CA ILE A 32 -6.19 -10.19 -4.78
C ILE A 32 -7.54 -10.51 -4.13
N HIS A 33 -7.67 -10.27 -2.82
CA HIS A 33 -8.89 -10.47 -2.05
C HIS A 33 -9.66 -9.17 -1.80
N ALA A 34 -9.42 -8.13 -2.59
CA ALA A 34 -10.17 -6.88 -2.49
C ALA A 34 -11.68 -7.14 -2.66
N GLY A 35 -12.46 -6.73 -1.64
CA GLY A 35 -13.92 -6.90 -1.64
C GLY A 35 -14.41 -8.21 -1.03
N MET A 36 -13.52 -9.13 -0.64
CA MET A 36 -13.90 -10.35 0.09
C MET A 36 -14.15 -10.04 1.57
N ILE A 37 -15.17 -10.71 2.13
CA ILE A 37 -15.47 -10.69 3.57
C ILE A 37 -15.05 -12.03 4.18
N ASN A 38 -15.59 -13.13 3.67
CA ASN A 38 -15.18 -14.48 4.06
C ASN A 38 -13.87 -14.85 3.36
N GLY A 39 -12.95 -15.52 4.07
CA GLY A 39 -11.65 -15.91 3.54
C GLY A 39 -10.72 -14.75 3.19
N ARG A 40 -10.97 -13.55 3.73
CA ARG A 40 -10.24 -12.32 3.38
C ARG A 40 -8.71 -12.45 3.50
N LEU A 41 -8.27 -13.24 4.46
CA LEU A 41 -6.86 -13.46 4.79
C LEU A 41 -6.38 -14.88 4.45
N GLU A 42 -7.16 -15.67 3.70
CA GLU A 42 -6.82 -17.06 3.37
C GLU A 42 -5.99 -17.12 2.08
N TYR A 43 -4.69 -16.87 2.19
CA TYR A 43 -3.79 -16.86 1.04
C TYR A 43 -3.21 -18.26 0.72
N PRO A 44 -3.02 -18.61 -0.57
CA PRO A 44 -2.45 -19.89 -0.96
C PRO A 44 -0.97 -20.02 -0.55
N ASP A 45 -0.46 -21.25 -0.52
CA ASP A 45 0.97 -21.49 -0.38
C ASP A 45 1.74 -20.92 -1.58
N ASN A 46 3.00 -20.55 -1.35
CA ASN A 46 3.91 -20.03 -2.37
C ASN A 46 3.33 -18.79 -3.07
N HIS A 47 2.86 -17.86 -2.25
CA HIS A 47 2.22 -16.62 -2.69
C HIS A 47 2.85 -15.39 -2.05
N ILE A 48 3.02 -14.35 -2.85
CA ILE A 48 3.42 -13.00 -2.45
C ILE A 48 2.21 -12.10 -2.60
N GLU A 49 1.66 -11.60 -1.49
CA GLU A 49 0.55 -10.66 -1.52
C GLU A 49 1.06 -9.25 -1.21
N SER A 50 0.77 -8.32 -2.12
CA SER A 50 0.95 -6.90 -1.89
C SER A 50 -0.40 -6.21 -1.69
N ASP A 51 -0.72 -5.85 -0.45
CA ASP A 51 -1.98 -5.21 -0.14
C ASP A 51 -1.83 -4.26 1.06
N ASN A 52 -2.08 -2.97 0.80
CA ASN A 52 -1.97 -1.92 1.81
C ASN A 52 -3.08 -1.97 2.88
N ARG A 53 -4.02 -2.91 2.81
CA ARG A 53 -5.07 -3.12 3.81
C ARG A 53 -4.73 -4.21 4.81
N LEU A 54 -3.72 -5.05 4.55
CA LEU A 54 -3.26 -6.05 5.52
C LEU A 54 -2.85 -5.43 6.85
N VAL A 55 -2.39 -4.18 6.83
CA VAL A 55 -2.04 -3.39 8.02
C VAL A 55 -3.20 -3.16 9.00
N TRP A 56 -4.45 -3.39 8.59
CA TRP A 56 -5.63 -3.32 9.47
C TRP A 56 -5.98 -4.67 10.11
N PHE A 57 -5.27 -5.74 9.73
CA PHE A 57 -5.52 -7.11 10.17
C PHE A 57 -4.31 -7.75 10.86
N LEU A 58 -3.35 -6.95 11.33
CA LEU A 58 -2.08 -7.45 11.89
C LEU A 58 -2.28 -8.47 13.02
N GLY A 59 -3.26 -8.27 13.90
CA GLY A 59 -3.57 -9.25 14.96
C GLY A 59 -4.14 -10.57 14.44
N THR A 60 -4.92 -10.56 13.36
CA THR A 60 -5.44 -11.80 12.76
C THR A 60 -4.37 -12.50 11.92
N LEU A 61 -3.56 -11.73 11.18
CA LEU A 61 -2.36 -12.26 10.53
C LEU A 61 -1.44 -12.92 11.56
N ASP A 62 -1.39 -12.37 12.79
CA ASP A 62 -0.60 -12.94 13.87
C ASP A 62 -1.01 -14.32 14.32
N GLN A 63 -2.32 -14.53 14.38
CA GLN A 63 -2.89 -15.80 14.76
C GLN A 63 -2.85 -16.83 13.63
N MET A 64 -2.93 -16.38 12.37
CA MET A 64 -3.06 -17.26 11.21
C MET A 64 -1.72 -17.74 10.63
N TYR A 65 -0.67 -16.92 10.76
CA TYR A 65 0.58 -17.13 10.04
C TYR A 65 1.78 -17.12 10.99
N ASP A 66 2.42 -18.29 11.09
CA ASP A 66 3.67 -18.49 11.81
C ASP A 66 4.88 -17.93 11.04
N ASP A 67 5.97 -17.68 11.76
CA ASP A 67 7.21 -17.16 11.16
C ASP A 67 7.97 -18.23 10.36
N GLU A 68 7.78 -19.53 10.64
CA GLU A 68 8.49 -20.60 9.93
C GLU A 68 8.13 -20.63 8.44
N ASN A 69 6.87 -20.35 8.12
CA ASN A 69 6.34 -20.40 6.76
C ASN A 69 5.99 -19.03 6.18
N THR A 70 6.28 -17.93 6.89
CA THR A 70 5.89 -16.57 6.51
C THR A 70 7.05 -15.59 6.59
N PHE A 71 7.19 -14.79 5.55
CA PHE A 71 8.14 -13.69 5.49
C PHE A 71 7.39 -12.37 5.30
N TYR A 72 7.81 -11.30 5.97
CA TYR A 72 7.18 -9.99 5.84
C TYR A 72 8.09 -8.98 5.15
N VAL A 73 7.50 -8.15 4.29
CA VAL A 73 8.18 -7.00 3.70
C VAL A 73 7.50 -5.74 4.20
N HIS A 74 8.23 -4.85 4.85
CA HIS A 74 7.78 -3.50 5.12
C HIS A 74 8.13 -2.60 3.93
N LEU A 75 7.19 -2.39 3.02
CA LEU A 75 7.37 -1.51 1.87
C LEU A 75 7.05 -0.06 2.24
N THR A 76 8.10 0.75 2.30
CA THR A 76 8.06 2.13 2.77
C THR A 76 8.44 3.13 1.68
N ARG A 77 8.15 4.40 1.95
CA ARG A 77 8.54 5.57 1.18
C ARG A 77 8.59 6.75 2.14
N ASP A 78 9.26 7.82 1.78
CA ASP A 78 9.15 9.11 2.47
C ASP A 78 7.71 9.45 2.87
N HIS A 79 7.50 9.65 4.18
CA HIS A 79 6.17 9.80 4.79
C HIS A 79 5.42 11.01 4.21
N GLU A 80 6.11 12.12 4.01
CA GLU A 80 5.52 13.34 3.49
C GLU A 80 5.08 13.17 2.02
N LYS A 81 5.86 12.45 1.19
CA LYS A 81 5.44 12.08 -0.17
C LYS A 81 4.20 11.21 -0.16
N ILE A 82 4.07 10.26 0.78
CA ILE A 82 2.86 9.43 0.93
C ILE A 82 1.67 10.30 1.33
N ALA A 83 1.82 11.13 2.36
CA ALA A 83 0.76 12.00 2.88
C ALA A 83 0.22 12.93 1.79
N ARG A 84 1.11 13.61 1.03
CA ARG A 84 0.72 14.45 -0.12
C ARG A 84 0.03 13.64 -1.21
N SER A 85 0.49 12.41 -1.49
CA SER A 85 -0.12 11.51 -2.46
C SER A 85 -1.55 11.12 -2.07
N TYR A 86 -1.83 10.88 -0.79
CA TYR A 86 -3.19 10.66 -0.30
C TYR A 86 -4.04 11.92 -0.36
N ARG A 87 -3.52 13.06 0.10
CA ARG A 87 -4.21 14.35 0.05
C ARG A 87 -4.64 14.73 -1.37
N ASP A 88 -3.79 14.50 -2.37
CA ASP A 88 -4.13 14.76 -3.77
C ASP A 88 -5.25 13.86 -4.32
N ARG A 89 -5.53 12.74 -3.63
CA ARG A 89 -6.58 11.76 -3.95
C ARG A 89 -7.76 11.83 -2.99
N TRP A 90 -7.85 12.86 -2.15
CA TRP A 90 -8.92 13.01 -1.15
C TRP A 90 -10.32 12.88 -1.75
N GLN A 91 -10.53 13.39 -2.96
CA GLN A 91 -11.81 13.36 -3.67
C GLN A 91 -12.07 12.04 -4.43
N GLY A 92 -11.17 11.06 -4.33
CA GLY A 92 -11.38 9.74 -4.92
C GLY A 92 -12.59 9.03 -4.31
N ALA A 93 -13.27 8.20 -5.10
CA ALA A 93 -14.42 7.43 -4.63
C ALA A 93 -14.06 6.54 -3.43
N ILE A 94 -12.90 5.90 -3.48
CA ILE A 94 -12.31 5.12 -2.39
C ILE A 94 -10.97 5.75 -2.02
N CYS A 95 -10.88 6.36 -0.84
CA CYS A 95 -9.65 6.96 -0.33
C CYS A 95 -9.49 6.61 1.15
N VAL A 96 -8.47 5.80 1.48
CA VAL A 96 -8.22 5.36 2.87
C VAL A 96 -8.06 6.54 3.81
N ALA A 97 -7.28 7.57 3.43
CA ALA A 97 -7.12 8.78 4.26
C ALA A 97 -8.43 9.52 4.56
N ARG A 98 -9.36 9.57 3.59
CA ARG A 98 -10.68 10.17 3.83
C ARG A 98 -11.52 9.33 4.81
N HIS A 99 -11.47 8.01 4.70
CA HIS A 99 -12.17 7.12 5.64
C HIS A 99 -11.53 7.14 7.02
N PHE A 100 -10.21 7.24 7.12
CA PHE A 100 -9.51 7.43 8.38
C PHE A 100 -9.99 8.71 9.07
N TYR A 101 -10.05 9.83 8.33
CA TYR A 101 -10.52 11.10 8.89
C TYR A 101 -11.97 11.09 9.37
N HIS A 102 -12.91 10.62 8.53
CA HIS A 102 -14.33 10.65 8.89
C HIS A 102 -14.77 9.49 9.80
N GLY A 103 -14.17 8.31 9.61
CA GLY A 103 -14.59 7.08 10.27
C GLY A 103 -13.76 6.70 11.50
N ILE A 104 -12.44 6.94 11.48
CA ILE A 104 -11.56 6.59 12.60
C ILE A 104 -11.38 7.79 13.54
N LEU A 105 -11.03 8.96 13.00
CA LEU A 105 -10.90 10.19 13.79
C LEU A 105 -12.27 10.83 14.12
N MET A 106 -13.35 10.32 13.53
CA MET A 106 -14.73 10.80 13.75
C MET A 106 -14.92 12.29 13.46
N CYS A 107 -14.08 12.88 12.61
CA CYS A 107 -14.18 14.28 12.23
C CYS A 107 -15.39 14.47 11.31
N ARG A 108 -16.43 15.15 11.82
CA ARG A 108 -17.70 15.33 11.09
C ARG A 108 -17.65 16.41 10.01
N LYS A 109 -16.85 17.46 10.22
CA LYS A 109 -16.74 18.58 9.29
C LYS A 109 -15.88 18.18 8.09
N LYS A 110 -16.19 18.71 6.92
CA LYS A 110 -15.32 18.59 5.75
C LYS A 110 -14.02 19.36 6.01
N PRO A 111 -12.84 18.75 5.86
CA PRO A 111 -11.57 19.45 6.07
C PRO A 111 -11.26 20.38 4.89
N ASP A 112 -10.49 21.42 5.16
CA ASP A 112 -9.70 22.09 4.12
C ASP A 112 -8.51 21.21 3.69
N MET A 113 -7.73 21.68 2.72
CA MET A 113 -6.64 20.86 2.16
C MET A 113 -5.43 20.71 3.10
N GLU A 114 -5.26 21.60 4.06
CA GLU A 114 -4.17 21.51 5.04
C GLU A 114 -4.55 20.54 6.16
N SER A 115 -5.76 20.68 6.71
CA SER A 115 -6.32 19.72 7.67
C SER A 115 -6.39 18.30 7.08
N ALA A 116 -6.69 18.17 5.78
CA ALA A 116 -6.65 16.90 5.08
C ALA A 116 -5.21 16.35 4.99
N LEU A 117 -4.20 17.21 4.79
CA LEU A 117 -2.79 16.81 4.76
C LEU A 117 -2.33 16.34 6.15
N ASP A 118 -2.68 17.04 7.21
CA ASP A 118 -2.37 16.64 8.59
C ASP A 118 -3.00 15.29 8.95
N ALA A 119 -4.25 15.08 8.56
CA ALA A 119 -4.89 13.77 8.71
C ALA A 119 -4.16 12.66 7.92
N CYS A 120 -3.63 12.98 6.73
CA CYS A 120 -2.83 12.04 5.95
C CYS A 120 -1.48 11.74 6.62
N ARG A 121 -0.82 12.74 7.23
CA ARG A 121 0.43 12.52 7.99
C ARG A 121 0.18 11.59 9.17
N LEU A 122 -0.85 11.88 9.98
CA LEU A 122 -1.23 11.05 11.11
C LEU A 122 -1.55 9.61 10.69
N LEU A 123 -2.28 9.42 9.58
CA LEU A 123 -2.53 8.08 9.04
C LEU A 123 -1.22 7.35 8.71
N VAL A 124 -0.30 8.02 8.04
CA VAL A 124 0.97 7.42 7.60
C VAL A 124 1.80 7.00 8.80
N ASP A 125 1.95 7.87 9.78
CA ASP A 125 2.70 7.59 11.00
C ASP A 125 2.04 6.47 11.80
N THR A 126 0.71 6.52 11.98
CA THR A 126 -0.05 5.46 12.68
C THR A 126 0.15 4.09 12.04
N VAL A 127 0.06 3.99 10.72
CA VAL A 127 0.23 2.71 10.02
C VAL A 127 1.68 2.26 10.08
N HIS A 128 2.65 3.17 9.94
CA HIS A 128 4.06 2.85 10.08
C HIS A 128 4.36 2.28 11.48
N ASP A 129 3.90 2.96 12.53
CA ASP A 129 4.12 2.55 13.92
C ASP A 129 3.49 1.18 14.21
N ASN A 130 2.26 0.95 13.73
CA ASN A 130 1.58 -0.34 13.88
C ASN A 130 2.35 -1.48 13.20
N VAL A 131 2.83 -1.26 11.96
CA VAL A 131 3.60 -2.26 11.22
C VAL A 131 4.94 -2.51 11.91
N THR A 132 5.66 -1.45 12.31
CA THR A 132 6.93 -1.57 13.04
C THR A 132 6.75 -2.33 14.36
N PHE A 133 5.71 -2.03 15.12
CA PHE A 133 5.39 -2.74 16.35
C PHE A 133 5.08 -4.22 16.10
N PHE A 134 4.26 -4.53 15.10
CA PHE A 134 3.98 -5.92 14.71
C PHE A 134 5.26 -6.66 14.33
N LEU A 135 6.09 -6.08 13.46
CA LEU A 135 7.33 -6.69 12.98
C LEU A 135 8.40 -6.81 14.05
N SER A 136 8.39 -5.99 15.10
CA SER A 136 9.32 -6.10 16.23
C SER A 136 9.23 -7.44 16.98
N ARG A 137 8.14 -8.19 16.76
CA ARG A 137 7.87 -9.51 17.34
C ARG A 137 8.05 -10.64 16.32
N ARG A 138 8.50 -10.32 15.12
CA ARG A 138 8.69 -11.25 14.00
C ARG A 138 10.15 -11.53 13.76
N GLN A 139 10.43 -12.75 13.36
CA GLN A 139 11.78 -13.21 13.08
C GLN A 139 12.18 -13.00 11.61
N ASN A 140 11.20 -13.10 10.70
CA ASN A 140 11.46 -13.16 9.25
C ASN A 140 10.84 -11.95 8.53
N TRP A 141 11.61 -10.87 8.44
CA TRP A 141 11.17 -9.68 7.71
C TRP A 141 12.31 -8.77 7.25
N VAL A 142 12.00 -7.87 6.32
CA VAL A 142 12.92 -6.84 5.82
C VAL A 142 12.18 -5.55 5.48
N THR A 143 12.90 -4.42 5.51
CA THR A 143 12.40 -3.15 4.97
C THR A 143 12.81 -3.00 3.51
N VAL A 144 11.87 -2.63 2.65
CA VAL A 144 12.14 -2.19 1.27
C VAL A 144 11.73 -0.74 1.14
N ARG A 145 12.65 0.13 0.71
CA ARG A 145 12.37 1.56 0.53
C ARG A 145 12.19 1.90 -0.93
N MET A 146 11.16 2.67 -1.23
CA MET A 146 10.91 3.17 -2.59
C MET A 146 12.07 4.04 -3.12
N GLU A 147 12.80 4.73 -2.24
CA GLU A 147 13.96 5.56 -2.61
C GLU A 147 15.15 4.75 -3.11
N SER A 148 15.27 3.49 -2.69
CA SER A 148 16.35 2.54 -3.01
C SER A 148 15.77 1.22 -3.54
N LEU A 149 14.66 1.30 -4.29
CA LEU A 149 13.82 0.15 -4.60
C LEU A 149 14.57 -0.99 -5.29
N GLU A 150 15.43 -0.72 -6.27
CA GLU A 150 16.18 -1.77 -6.98
C GLU A 150 17.09 -2.55 -6.03
N GLU A 151 17.88 -1.85 -5.22
CA GLU A 151 18.81 -2.44 -4.27
C GLU A 151 18.08 -3.21 -3.17
N ASP A 152 17.08 -2.59 -2.55
CA ASP A 152 16.37 -3.19 -1.43
C ASP A 152 15.47 -4.35 -1.87
N PHE A 153 14.97 -4.36 -3.10
CA PHE A 153 14.23 -5.49 -3.64
C PHE A 153 15.10 -6.76 -3.71
N PHE A 154 16.35 -6.63 -4.16
CA PHE A 154 17.25 -7.79 -4.18
C PHE A 154 17.71 -8.21 -2.78
N LYS A 155 17.91 -7.27 -1.85
CA LYS A 155 18.10 -7.62 -0.42
C LYS A 155 16.92 -8.40 0.14
N PHE A 156 15.70 -8.01 -0.25
CA PHE A 156 14.49 -8.75 0.10
C PHE A 156 14.54 -10.19 -0.44
N MET A 157 14.87 -10.36 -1.73
CA MET A 157 14.92 -11.69 -2.33
C MET A 157 15.94 -12.59 -1.63
N ASP A 158 17.13 -12.06 -1.35
CA ASP A 158 18.20 -12.77 -0.65
C ASP A 158 17.76 -13.16 0.77
N ALA A 159 17.14 -12.23 1.52
CA ALA A 159 16.67 -12.49 2.88
C ALA A 159 15.51 -13.49 2.94
N ALA A 160 14.61 -13.47 1.95
CA ALA A 160 13.49 -14.39 1.85
C ALA A 160 13.88 -15.75 1.22
N GLY A 161 15.12 -15.90 0.74
CA GLY A 161 15.60 -17.12 0.10
C GLY A 161 14.93 -17.42 -1.25
N VAL A 162 14.49 -16.39 -1.98
CA VAL A 162 13.80 -16.54 -3.28
C VAL A 162 14.68 -16.12 -4.44
N GLN A 163 14.47 -16.74 -5.60
CA GLN A 163 15.23 -16.48 -6.82
C GLN A 163 14.30 -16.09 -7.97
N GLY A 164 14.84 -15.50 -9.03
CA GLY A 164 14.06 -15.07 -10.18
C GLY A 164 14.89 -14.40 -11.27
N ASP A 165 14.22 -14.08 -12.39
CA ASP A 165 14.84 -13.44 -13.55
C ASP A 165 15.19 -11.97 -13.24
N ARG A 166 16.46 -11.72 -12.92
CA ARG A 166 16.94 -10.39 -12.49
C ARG A 166 16.67 -9.29 -13.53
N ASP A 167 16.79 -9.58 -14.82
CA ASP A 167 16.61 -8.58 -15.88
C ASP A 167 15.14 -8.20 -16.02
N LYS A 168 14.22 -9.18 -15.97
CA LYS A 168 12.78 -8.91 -15.97
C LYS A 168 12.35 -8.16 -14.71
N ILE A 169 12.87 -8.54 -13.54
CA ILE A 169 12.63 -7.85 -12.26
C ILE A 169 13.05 -6.39 -12.37
N LEU A 170 14.29 -6.11 -12.80
CA LEU A 170 14.77 -4.74 -12.98
C LEU A 170 13.92 -3.94 -13.98
N GLY A 171 13.53 -4.57 -15.09
CA GLY A 171 12.61 -3.97 -16.07
C GLY A 171 11.27 -3.56 -15.46
N ALA A 172 10.68 -4.43 -14.63
CA ALA A 172 9.44 -4.15 -13.92
C ALA A 172 9.60 -3.01 -12.90
N LEU A 173 10.67 -3.03 -12.10
CA LEU A 173 10.93 -1.99 -11.08
C LEU A 173 11.13 -0.60 -11.67
N ARG A 174 11.75 -0.50 -12.85
CA ARG A 174 11.97 0.77 -13.56
C ARG A 174 10.73 1.31 -14.26
N THR A 175 9.70 0.46 -14.43
CA THR A 175 8.48 0.85 -15.12
C THR A 175 7.56 1.65 -14.19
N VAL A 176 7.35 2.92 -14.50
CA VAL A 176 6.41 3.77 -13.76
C VAL A 176 4.97 3.37 -14.07
N LYS A 177 4.39 2.48 -13.25
CA LYS A 177 2.96 2.12 -13.35
C LYS A 177 2.04 3.15 -12.69
N SER A 178 2.53 3.95 -11.72
CA SER A 178 1.70 4.79 -10.84
C SER A 178 1.53 6.25 -11.29
N GLY A 179 1.03 6.48 -12.51
CA GLY A 179 0.55 7.81 -12.92
C GLY A 179 -0.69 8.22 -12.11
N ASN A 180 -0.69 9.41 -11.48
CA ASN A 180 -1.89 9.92 -10.80
C ASN A 180 -3.00 10.24 -11.82
N LYS A 181 -3.89 9.27 -12.09
CA LYS A 181 -5.04 9.44 -13.01
C LYS A 181 -5.90 10.66 -12.64
N TYR A 182 -5.97 11.04 -11.36
CA TYR A 182 -6.69 12.23 -10.88
C TYR A 182 -5.99 13.55 -11.23
N ALA A 183 -4.65 13.58 -11.27
CA ALA A 183 -3.90 14.74 -11.77
C ALA A 183 -4.13 14.95 -13.27
N ARG A 184 -4.24 13.87 -14.05
CA ARG A 184 -4.66 13.94 -15.47
C ARG A 184 -6.09 14.45 -15.64
N LYS A 185 -7.04 14.00 -14.81
CA LYS A 185 -8.45 14.45 -14.84
C LYS A 185 -8.64 15.93 -14.47
N LYS A 186 -7.83 16.48 -13.55
CA LYS A 186 -7.86 17.92 -13.19
C LYS A 186 -7.56 18.87 -14.37
N LYS A 187 -6.96 18.39 -15.46
CA LYS A 187 -6.72 19.17 -16.69
C LYS A 187 -7.91 19.19 -17.66
N GLY A 188 -8.94 18.37 -17.46
CA GLY A 188 -10.12 18.33 -18.33
C GLY A 188 -11.15 19.41 -17.99
N LEU A 189 -11.60 20.18 -18.99
CA LEU A 189 -12.61 21.24 -18.86
C LEU A 189 -13.91 20.75 -18.15
N LEU A 190 -14.31 19.50 -18.43
CA LEU A 190 -15.47 18.83 -17.82
C LEU A 190 -15.33 18.61 -16.30
N TYR A 191 -14.12 18.43 -15.76
CA TYR A 191 -13.91 18.27 -14.31
C TYR A 191 -14.08 19.59 -13.57
N LYS A 192 -13.64 20.71 -14.15
CA LYS A 192 -13.88 22.06 -13.59
C LYS A 192 -15.37 22.39 -13.52
N LEU A 193 -16.12 22.05 -14.58
CA LEU A 193 -17.58 22.23 -14.61
C LEU A 193 -18.29 21.33 -13.59
N ARG A 194 -17.96 20.03 -13.51
CA ARG A 194 -18.56 19.12 -12.51
C ARG A 194 -18.24 19.51 -11.07
N SER A 195 -17.04 20.02 -10.80
CA SER A 195 -16.65 20.55 -9.48
C SER A 195 -17.51 21.74 -9.06
N LEU A 196 -17.86 22.62 -10.00
CA LEU A 196 -18.72 23.79 -9.75
C LEU A 196 -20.19 23.41 -9.49
N TYR A 197 -20.66 22.29 -10.07
CA TYR A 197 -22.03 21.80 -9.85
C TYR A 197 -22.16 20.84 -8.66
N SER A 198 -21.13 20.05 -8.33
CA SER A 198 -21.19 19.12 -7.18
C SER A 198 -21.13 19.82 -5.81
N SER A 199 -20.69 21.09 -5.76
CA SER A 199 -20.75 21.90 -4.54
C SER A 199 -22.17 22.31 -4.15
N ARG A 200 -23.16 22.12 -5.03
CA ARG A 200 -24.57 22.46 -4.77
C ARG A 200 -25.47 21.28 -4.40
N PHE A 201 -25.01 20.03 -4.46
CA PHE A 201 -25.89 18.86 -4.37
C PHE A 201 -25.56 17.84 -3.26
N LEU A 202 -24.78 18.22 -2.26
CA LEU A 202 -24.65 17.45 -1.02
C LEU A 202 -24.81 18.40 0.16
N ARG A 203 -26.08 18.71 0.48
CA ARG A 203 -26.50 19.13 1.81
C ARG A 203 -26.50 17.93 2.73
#